data_AF-A0A1R1SPX6-F1
#
_entry.id   AF-A0A1R1SPX6-F1
#
_cell.length_a   1.000
_cell.length_b   1.000
_cell.length_c   1.000
_cell.angle_alpha   90.00
_cell.angle_beta   90.00
_cell.angle_gamma   90.00
#
_symmetry.space_group_name_H-M   'P 1'
#
loop_
_entity.id
_entity.type
_entity.pdbx_description
1 polymer ?
#
loop_
_entity_poly.entity_id
_entity_poly.type
_entity_poly.pdbx_seq_one_letter_code
_entity_poly.pdbx_strand_id
1 'polypeptide(L)'
;MRGLAAAHPDRTVLVVAHNSLLRMALCALLGIPVGRYRHVFPRLDNAAVSEIQVAGERTALRSLNVPTGDLSEGGAGTRDGGAARGGESAP
;
A
#
# COMPACT_ATOMS: atom_id res chain seq x y z
N MET A 1 13.49 -0.39 6.96
CA MET A 1 13.28 -1.21 5.74
C MET A 1 14.58 -1.65 5.08
N ARG A 2 15.53 -0.75 4.75
CA ARG A 2 16.81 -1.17 4.14
C ARG A 2 17.59 -2.21 4.97
N GLY A 3 17.66 -2.04 6.30
CA GLY A 3 18.30 -3.02 7.18
C GLY A 3 17.62 -4.41 7.16
N LEU A 4 16.29 -4.46 7.04
CA LEU A 4 15.55 -5.73 6.87
C LEU A 4 15.87 -6.39 5.52
N ALA A 5 15.92 -5.60 4.44
CA ALA A 5 16.31 -6.11 3.12
C ALA A 5 17.76 -6.62 3.10
N ALA A 6 18.68 -5.96 3.81
CA ALA A 6 20.06 -6.40 3.94
C ALA A 6 20.21 -7.66 4.80
N ALA A 7 19.38 -7.82 5.85
CA ALA A 7 19.38 -9.01 6.69
C ALA A 7 18.75 -10.24 6.01
N HIS A 8 17.91 -10.04 5.00
CA HIS A 8 17.22 -11.09 4.26
C HIS A 8 17.40 -10.94 2.74
N PRO A 9 18.64 -11.15 2.23
CA PRO A 9 18.93 -10.99 0.81
C PRO A 9 18.13 -12.01 -0.02
N ASP A 10 17.61 -11.56 -1.16
CA ASP A 10 16.85 -12.36 -2.13
C ASP A 10 15.62 -13.09 -1.53
N ARG A 11 15.07 -12.57 -0.42
CA ARG A 11 13.86 -13.08 0.22
C ARG A 11 12.75 -12.04 0.21
N THR A 12 11.52 -12.53 0.23
CA THR A 12 10.33 -11.71 0.46
C THR A 12 10.13 -11.54 1.96
N VAL A 13 10.01 -10.28 2.41
CA VAL A 13 9.76 -9.92 3.81
C VAL A 13 8.39 -9.24 3.89
N LEU A 14 7.47 -9.82 4.67
CA LEU A 14 6.19 -9.18 4.99
C LEU A 14 6.37 -8.27 6.19
N VAL A 15 5.97 -7.01 6.05
CA VAL A 15 5.93 -6.06 7.15
C VAL A 15 4.49 -5.59 7.37
N VAL A 16 3.99 -5.80 8.58
CA VAL A 16 2.68 -5.30 9.01
C VAL A 16 2.89 -4.06 9.87
N ALA A 17 2.29 -2.96 9.47
CA ALA A 17 2.43 -1.67 10.14
C ALA A 17 1.16 -0.84 9.99
N HIS A 18 1.00 0.15 10.87
CA HIS A 18 -0.06 1.14 10.76
C HIS A 18 0.19 2.09 9.59
N ASN A 19 -0.88 2.60 8.98
CA ASN A 19 -0.81 3.47 7.79
C ASN A 19 0.13 4.68 7.99
N SER A 20 0.14 5.31 9.17
CA SER A 20 1.05 6.43 9.44
C SER A 20 2.52 6.04 9.33
N LEU A 21 2.90 4.90 9.92
CA LEU A 21 4.28 4.40 9.85
C LEU A 21 4.63 3.97 8.42
N LEU A 22 3.71 3.29 7.74
CA LEU A 22 3.91 2.85 6.36
C LEU A 22 4.14 4.04 5.41
N ARG A 23 3.35 5.12 5.53
CA ARG A 23 3.53 6.34 4.72
C ARG A 23 4.91 6.97 4.93
N MET A 24 5.35 7.07 6.18
CA MET A 24 6.67 7.63 6.50
C MET A 24 7.79 6.74 5.96
N ALA A 25 7.67 5.42 6.11
CA ALA A 25 8.65 4.46 5.60
C ALA A 25 8.74 4.48 4.07
N LEU A 26 7.61 4.54 3.36
CA LEU A 26 7.56 4.68 1.90
C LEU A 26 8.16 6.01 1.45
N CYS A 27 7.85 7.12 2.12
CA CYS A 27 8.47 8.41 1.81
C CYS A 27 10.00 8.34 1.91
N ALA A 28 10.51 7.80 3.03
CA ALA A 28 11.94 7.68 3.26
C ALA A 28 12.64 6.80 2.22
N LEU A 29 12.00 5.71 1.79
CA LEU A 29 12.54 4.81 0.78
C LEU A 29 12.50 5.39 -0.64
N LEU A 30 11.49 6.19 -0.95
CA LEU A 30 11.29 6.79 -2.27
C LEU A 30 11.98 8.16 -2.41
N GLY A 31 12.73 8.61 -1.38
CA GLY A 31 13.42 9.90 -1.38
C GLY A 31 12.47 11.10 -1.28
N ILE A 32 11.25 10.89 -0.79
CA ILE A 32 10.23 11.92 -0.64
C ILE A 32 10.37 12.55 0.76
N PRO A 33 10.31 13.88 0.89
CA PRO A 33 10.35 14.52 2.21
C PRO A 33 9.25 13.97 3.12
N VAL A 34 9.64 13.39 4.25
CA VAL A 34 8.72 12.69 5.16
C VAL A 34 7.60 13.61 5.62
N GLY A 35 7.85 14.91 5.85
CA GLY A 35 6.81 15.87 6.24
C GLY A 35 5.64 16.02 5.24
N ARG A 36 5.79 15.52 4.01
CA ARG A 36 4.73 15.53 2.97
C ARG A 36 3.91 14.24 2.90
N TYR A 37 4.11 13.30 3.83
CA TYR A 37 3.51 11.96 3.76
C TYR A 37 1.98 11.96 3.61
N ARG A 38 1.27 12.92 4.22
CA ARG A 38 -0.20 13.04 4.09
C ARG A 38 -0.64 13.53 2.71
N HIS A 39 0.19 14.32 2.03
CA HIS A 39 -0.10 14.83 0.69
C HIS A 39 0.23 13.80 -0.39
N VAL A 40 1.35 13.09 -0.22
CA VAL A 40 1.87 12.13 -1.19
C VAL A 40 1.09 10.82 -1.17
N PHE A 41 0.77 10.34 0.03
CA PHE A 41 -0.02 9.14 0.23
C PHE A 41 -1.29 9.53 0.99
N PRO A 42 -2.29 10.17 0.37
CA PRO A 42 -3.47 10.66 1.07
C PRO A 42 -4.34 9.51 1.60
N ARG A 43 -4.43 8.43 0.83
CA ARG A 43 -5.22 7.24 1.16
C ARG A 43 -4.33 6.01 1.10
N LEU A 44 -4.37 5.24 2.18
CA LEU A 44 -3.93 3.85 2.25
C LEU A 44 -5.04 3.12 2.99
N ASP A 45 -5.64 2.14 2.34
CA ASP A 45 -6.75 1.37 2.87
C ASP A 45 -6.21 0.33 3.86
N ASN A 46 -7.06 -0.03 4.83
CA ASN A 46 -6.68 -1.03 5.81
C ASN A 46 -6.47 -2.37 5.13
N ALA A 47 -5.44 -3.09 5.55
CA ALA A 47 -5.05 -4.38 4.98
C ALA A 47 -4.82 -4.35 3.46
N ALA A 48 -4.54 -3.20 2.86
CA ALA A 48 -4.07 -3.14 1.48
C ALA A 48 -2.57 -3.41 1.41
N VAL A 49 -2.16 -4.22 0.43
CA VAL A 49 -0.77 -4.62 0.22
C VAL A 49 -0.06 -3.58 -0.63
N SER A 50 1.18 -3.28 -0.26
CA SER A 50 2.10 -2.48 -1.08
C SER A 50 3.42 -3.22 -1.20
N GLU A 51 3.85 -3.45 -2.43
CA GLU A 51 5.09 -4.18 -2.71
C GLU A 51 6.18 -3.22 -3.15
N ILE A 52 7.35 -3.40 -2.56
CA ILE A 52 8.57 -2.66 -2.90
C ILE A 52 9.71 -3.64 -3.10
N GLN A 53 10.58 -3.32 -4.04
CA GLN A 53 11.86 -3.99 -4.18
C GLN A 53 12.96 -3.04 -3.66
N VAL A 54 13.83 -3.54 -2.79
CA VAL A 54 14.95 -2.78 -2.24
C VAL A 54 16.25 -3.47 -2.64
N ALA A 55 17.15 -2.74 -3.30
CA ALA A 55 18.45 -3.22 -3.74
C ALA A 55 19.52 -2.18 -3.38
N GLY A 56 20.13 -2.33 -2.20
CA GLY A 56 21.00 -1.31 -1.62
C GLY A 56 20.23 0.00 -1.41
N GLU A 57 20.73 1.09 -2.02
CA GLU A 57 20.08 2.41 -1.99
C GLU A 57 18.92 2.55 -2.98
N ARG A 58 18.78 1.63 -3.93
CA ARG A 58 17.68 1.68 -4.89
C ARG A 58 16.41 1.10 -4.27
N THR A 59 15.30 1.78 -4.51
CA THR A 59 13.97 1.27 -4.20
C THR A 59 13.09 1.40 -5.43
N ALA A 60 12.41 0.32 -5.78
CA ALA A 60 11.37 0.31 -6.81
C ALA A 60 10.03 0.01 -6.14
N LEU A 61 9.02 0.85 -6.41
CA LEU A 61 7.64 0.58 -6.02
C LEU A 61 7.01 -0.34 -7.09
N ARG A 62 6.55 -1.51 -6.68
CA ARG A 62 5.96 -2.51 -7.59
C ARG A 62 4.44 -2.39 -7.62
N SER A 63 3.84 -2.31 -6.45
CA SER A 63 2.40 -2.15 -6.27
C SER A 63 2.16 -1.24 -5.05
N LEU A 64 1.06 -0.49 -5.06
CA LEU A 64 0.69 0.41 -3.98
C LEU A 64 -0.80 0.27 -3.68
N ASN A 65 -1.11 0.04 -2.41
CA ASN A 65 -2.47 0.05 -1.88
C ASN A 65 -3.44 -0.91 -2.61
N VAL A 66 -2.99 -2.14 -2.87
CA VAL A 66 -3.80 -3.20 -3.49
C VAL A 66 -4.68 -3.88 -2.43
N PRO A 67 -6.02 -3.88 -2.56
CA PRO A 67 -6.91 -4.52 -1.57
C PRO A 67 -6.68 -6.04 -1.48
N THR A 68 -6.65 -6.58 -0.26
CA THR A 68 -6.48 -8.04 -0.05
C THR A 68 -7.75 -8.84 -0.36
N GLY A 69 -8.93 -8.18 -0.41
CA GLY A 69 -10.19 -8.82 -0.79
C GLY A 69 -10.34 -9.07 -2.29
N ASP A 70 -9.49 -8.46 -3.12
CA ASP A 70 -9.49 -8.58 -4.59
C ASP A 70 -8.38 -9.53 -5.09
N LEU A 71 -7.96 -10.49 -4.27
CA LEU A 71 -7.19 -11.65 -4.76
C LEU A 71 -8.11 -12.61 -5.53
N SER A 72 -8.84 -12.09 -6.52
CA SER A 72 -9.36 -12.92 -7.61
C SER A 72 -8.17 -13.28 -8.48
N GLU A 73 -8.00 -14.58 -8.69
CA GLU A 73 -6.98 -15.17 -9.54
C GLU A 73 -6.87 -14.45 -10.89
N GLY A 74 -5.67 -14.41 -11.46
CA GLY A 74 -5.40 -13.67 -12.69
C GLY A 74 -6.43 -13.92 -13.79
N GLY A 75 -7.01 -12.84 -14.31
CA GLY A 75 -7.72 -12.87 -15.59
C GLY A 75 -9.10 -12.22 -15.58
N ALA A 76 -9.23 -11.22 -16.47
CA ALA A 76 -10.47 -10.68 -17.01
C ALA A 76 -11.41 -9.93 -16.05
N GLY A 77 -11.60 -8.65 -16.37
CA GLY A 77 -12.36 -7.73 -15.54
C GLY A 77 -13.87 -7.89 -15.66
N THR A 78 -14.56 -7.11 -14.86
CA THR A 78 -15.51 -6.09 -15.31
C THR A 78 -15.80 -5.21 -14.10
N ARG A 79 -15.70 -3.90 -14.31
CA ARG A 79 -16.18 -2.90 -13.37
C ARG A 79 -17.70 -2.99 -13.37
N ASP A 80 -18.33 -3.04 -12.21
CA ASP A 80 -19.65 -2.43 -12.09
C ASP A 80 -19.67 -1.47 -10.91
N GLY A 81 -20.09 -0.25 -11.23
CA GLY A 81 -20.25 0.85 -10.30
C GLY A 81 -21.72 1.09 -10.07
N GLY A 82 -22.07 1.38 -8.81
CA GLY A 82 -23.41 1.82 -8.42
C GLY A 82 -24.02 0.88 -7.38
N ALA A 83 -24.72 1.34 -6.36
CA ALA A 83 -25.17 2.67 -6.02
C ALA A 83 -25.40 2.71 -4.51
N ALA A 84 -24.96 3.78 -3.85
CA ALA A 84 -25.50 4.16 -2.56
C ALA A 84 -26.95 4.63 -2.79
N ARG A 85 -27.93 3.82 -2.37
CA ARG A 85 -29.29 4.32 -2.14
C ARG A 85 -29.48 4.52 -0.66
N GLY A 86 -29.66 5.79 -0.30
CA GLY A 86 -30.22 6.18 0.99
C GLY A 86 -31.62 5.61 1.18
N GLY A 87 -31.92 5.33 2.44
CA GLY A 87 -33.22 4.87 2.92
C GLY A 87 -33.36 5.31 4.36
N GLU A 88 -33.46 6.63 4.55
CA GLU A 88 -34.09 7.22 5.72
C GLU A 88 -35.58 6.86 5.69
N SER A 89 -36.11 6.29 6.78
CA SER A 89 -37.47 6.51 7.29
C SER A 89 -37.68 5.68 8.56
N ALA A 90 -37.54 6.35 9.71
CA ALA A 90 -38.40 6.14 10.88
C ALA A 90 -39.77 6.85 10.59
N PRO A 91 -40.82 6.80 11.42
CA PRO A 91 -40.89 6.50 12.85
C PRO A 91 -41.36 5.09 13.21
#